data_AF-N8W0A8-F1
#
_entry.id   AF-N8W0A8-F1
#
_cell.length_a   1.000
_cell.length_b   1.000
_cell.length_c   1.000
_cell.angle_alpha   90.00
_cell.angle_beta   90.00
_cell.angle_gamma   90.00
#
_symmetry.space_group_name_H-M   'P 1'
#
loop_
_entity.id
_entity.type
_entity.pdbx_description
1 polymer ?
#
loop_
_entity_poly.entity_id
_entity_poly.type
_entity_poly.pdbx_seq_one_letter_code
_entity_poly.pdbx_strand_id
1 'polypeptide(L)'
;MDFMHNQLSDGRSYRVHNMIDDYNRESLENLIDFSLPAERVLRGLDQLIAWRGKPKRIRSDNGPEYISDLMEVWCKQHNSI
;
A
#
# COMPACT_ATOMS: atom_id res chain seq x y z
N MET A 1 5.54 -2.76 -2.92
CA MET A 1 4.83 -2.00 -1.88
C MET A 1 5.36 -2.44 -0.54
N ASP A 2 5.49 -1.49 0.38
CA ASP A 2 6.07 -1.76 1.69
C ASP A 2 5.49 -0.88 2.79
N PHE A 3 5.57 -1.31 4.04
CA PHE A 3 5.20 -0.55 5.23
C PHE A 3 6.44 -0.23 6.04
N MET A 4 6.61 1.05 6.37
CA MET A 4 7.59 1.50 7.34
C MET A 4 6.89 1.98 8.60
N HIS A 5 7.52 1.75 9.75
CA HIS A 5 7.06 2.24 11.05
C HIS A 5 8.09 3.22 11.60
N ASN A 6 7.64 4.37 12.12
CA ASN A 6 8.53 5.32 12.78
C ASN A 6 7.80 6.03 13.94
N GLN A 7 8.54 6.78 14.75
CA GLN A 7 8.05 7.46 15.94
C GLN A 7 8.29 8.97 15.84
N LEU A 8 7.29 9.76 16.21
CA LEU A 8 7.42 11.20 16.40
C LEU A 8 8.22 11.49 17.68
N SER A 9 8.75 12.71 17.80
CA SER A 9 9.50 13.15 18.99
C SER A 9 8.68 13.10 20.29
N ASP A 10 7.35 13.09 20.20
CA ASP A 10 6.43 12.98 21.33
C ASP A 10 6.07 11.52 21.69
N GLY A 11 6.69 10.54 21.04
CA GLY A 11 6.49 9.11 21.32
C GLY A 11 5.33 8.46 20.55
N ARG A 12 4.50 9.22 19.83
CA ARG A 12 3.44 8.63 18.99
C ARG A 12 4.05 7.95 17.78
N SER A 13 3.66 6.70 17.55
CA SER A 13 4.09 5.93 16.39
C SER A 13 3.19 6.17 15.18
N TYR A 14 3.77 6.30 14.00
CA TYR A 14 3.07 6.40 12.73
C TYR A 14 3.61 5.38 11.73
N ARG A 15 2.79 5.07 10.73
CA ARG A 15 3.13 4.16 9.66
C ARG A 15 3.10 4.88 8.33
N VAL A 16 3.97 4.43 7.44
CA VAL A 16 4.05 4.87 6.05
C VAL A 16 3.86 3.67 5.16
N HIS A 17 2.85 3.70 4.30
CA HIS A 17 2.68 2.72 3.22
C HIS A 17 3.21 3.31 1.91
N ASN A 18 4.24 2.68 1.35
CA ASN A 18 4.94 3.15 0.17
C ASN A 18 4.54 2.32 -1.05
N MET A 19 4.07 3.02 -2.08
CA MET A 19 3.83 2.48 -3.42
C MET A 19 4.84 3.08 -4.39
N ILE A 20 5.66 2.21 -4.96
CA ILE A 20 6.76 2.58 -5.84
C ILE A 20 6.66 1.70 -7.09
N ASP A 21 6.89 2.30 -8.25
CA ASP A 21 7.04 1.58 -9.51
C ASP A 21 8.36 0.81 -9.53
N ASP A 22 8.30 -0.48 -9.86
CA ASP A 22 9.46 -1.38 -9.77
C ASP A 22 10.48 -1.14 -10.90
N TYR A 23 10.06 -0.58 -12.04
CA TYR A 23 10.90 -0.35 -13.20
C TYR A 23 11.73 0.93 -13.08
N ASN A 24 11.07 2.07 -12.85
CA ASN A 24 11.74 3.38 -12.83
C ASN A 24 11.98 3.93 -11.41
N ARG A 25 11.54 3.21 -10.37
CA ARG A 25 11.62 3.62 -8.96
C ARG A 25 10.87 4.92 -8.65
N GLU A 26 9.89 5.30 -9.46
CA GLU A 26 9.00 6.43 -9.19
C GLU A 26 8.14 6.14 -7.96
N SER A 27 8.08 7.07 -7.01
CA SER A 27 7.13 7.01 -5.91
C SER A 27 5.75 7.40 -6.41
N LEU A 28 4.84 6.43 -6.44
CA LEU A 28 3.50 6.57 -7.00
C LEU A 28 2.54 7.20 -5.99
N GLU A 29 2.56 6.71 -4.75
CA GLU A 29 1.76 7.21 -3.65
C GLU A 29 2.39 6.79 -2.31
N ASN A 30 2.31 7.67 -1.30
CA ASN A 30 2.70 7.36 0.07
C ASN A 30 1.57 7.74 1.03
N LEU A 31 1.03 6.75 1.74
CA LEU A 31 0.01 6.98 2.77
C LEU A 31 0.69 7.03 4.13
N ILE A 32 0.50 8.13 4.86
CA ILE A 32 1.10 8.35 6.17
C ILE A 32 -0.04 8.55 7.17
N ASP A 33 -0.08 7.71 8.21
CA ASP A 33 -1.11 7.81 9.24
C ASP A 33 -0.65 7.12 10.54
N PHE A 34 -1.27 7.45 11.68
CA PHE A 34 -1.06 6.75 12.94
C PHE A 34 -1.60 5.32 12.89
N SER A 35 -2.63 5.08 12.06
CA SER A 35 -3.14 3.75 11.74
C SER A 35 -3.46 3.61 10.26
N LEU A 36 -3.01 2.51 9.66
CA LEU A 36 -3.28 2.15 8.27
C LEU A 36 -4.02 0.82 8.24
N PRO A 37 -5.35 0.81 8.48
CA PRO A 37 -6.17 -0.38 8.27
C PRO A 37 -6.21 -0.72 6.78
N ALA A 38 -6.53 -1.97 6.45
CA ALA A 38 -6.49 -2.44 5.07
C ALA A 38 -7.42 -1.63 4.16
N GLU A 39 -8.61 -1.25 4.63
CA GLU A 39 -9.55 -0.42 3.86
C GLU A 39 -8.96 0.93 3.47
N ARG A 40 -8.10 1.52 4.32
CA ARG A 40 -7.42 2.79 4.01
C ARG A 40 -6.40 2.62 2.89
N VAL A 41 -5.68 1.50 2.91
CA VAL A 41 -4.66 1.15 1.90
C VAL A 41 -5.33 0.83 0.57
N LEU A 42 -6.39 0.02 0.58
CA LEU A 42 -7.17 -0.32 -0.61
C LEU A 42 -7.76 0.92 -1.29
N ARG A 43 -8.28 1.87 -0.51
CA ARG A 43 -8.76 3.14 -1.04
C ARG A 43 -7.66 3.96 -1.73
N GLY A 44 -6.43 3.93 -1.23
CA GLY A 44 -5.29 4.56 -1.91
C GLY A 44 -5.00 3.88 -3.24
N LEU A 45 -4.92 2.54 -3.24
CA LEU A 45 -4.76 1.75 -4.47
C LEU A 45 -5.84 2.03 -5.52
N ASP A 46 -7.12 2.12 -5.11
CA ASP A 46 -8.21 2.47 -6.01
C ASP A 46 -8.03 3.86 -6.62
N GLN A 47 -7.61 4.84 -5.81
CA GLN A 47 -7.31 6.19 -6.29
C GLN A 47 -6.13 6.19 -7.26
N LEU A 48 -5.05 5.49 -6.93
CA LEU A 48 -3.89 5.38 -7.79
C LEU A 48 -4.24 4.74 -9.13
N ILE A 49 -5.05 3.68 -9.13
CA ILE A 49 -5.52 3.02 -10.35
C ILE A 49 -6.44 3.95 -11.15
N ALA A 50 -7.31 4.70 -10.50
CA ALA A 50 -8.18 5.65 -11.19
C ALA A 50 -7.38 6.76 -11.90
N TRP A 51 -6.23 7.15 -11.34
CA TRP A 51 -5.40 8.23 -11.87
C TRP A 51 -4.39 7.77 -12.93
N ARG A 52 -3.74 6.62 -12.70
CA ARG A 52 -2.62 6.13 -13.53
C ARG A 52 -2.96 4.89 -14.36
N GLY A 53 -4.14 4.30 -14.13
CA GLY A 53 -4.50 3.01 -14.69
C GLY A 53 -4.03 1.84 -13.83
N LYS A 54 -4.56 0.66 -14.14
CA LYS A 54 -4.31 -0.56 -13.38
C LYS A 54 -2.88 -1.10 -13.65
N PRO A 55 -2.09 -1.42 -12.62
CA PRO A 55 -0.80 -2.07 -12.82
C PRO A 55 -0.97 -3.51 -13.32
N LYS A 56 0.05 -4.04 -14.01
CA LYS A 56 0.07 -5.43 -14.48
C LYS A 56 0.27 -6.44 -13.35
N ARG A 57 1.01 -6.04 -12.31
CA ARG A 57 1.36 -6.87 -11.17
C ARG A 57 1.58 -5.99 -9.95
N ILE A 58 1.19 -6.50 -8.79
CA ILE A 58 1.47 -5.87 -7.51
C ILE A 58 2.38 -6.78 -6.70
N ARG A 59 3.50 -6.24 -6.24
CA ARG A 59 4.43 -6.92 -5.32
C ARG A 59 4.35 -6.25 -3.96
N SER A 60 4.19 -7.04 -2.90
CA SER A 60 4.34 -6.61 -1.52
C SER A 60 5.57 -7.28 -0.93
N ASP A 61 6.45 -6.50 -0.30
CA ASP A 61 7.64 -7.04 0.36
C ASP A 61 7.36 -7.42 1.83
N ASN A 62 6.17 -7.10 2.32
CA ASN A 62 5.71 -7.58 3.62
C ASN A 62 5.09 -8.97 3.47
N GLY A 63 5.41 -9.84 4.42
CA GLY A 63 4.88 -11.20 4.50
C GLY A 63 3.35 -11.24 4.54
N PRO A 64 2.75 -12.42 4.31
CA PRO A 64 1.31 -12.60 4.34
C PRO A 64 0.67 -12.15 5.67
N GLU A 65 1.44 -12.08 6.76
CA GLU A 65 0.99 -11.55 8.04
C GLU A 65 0.56 -10.07 7.99
N TYR A 66 1.05 -9.31 7.00
CA TYR A 66 0.73 -7.90 6.76
C TYR A 66 -0.20 -7.67 5.57
N ILE A 67 -0.44 -8.71 4.76
CA ILE A 67 -1.39 -8.69 3.66
C ILE A 67 -2.71 -9.23 4.21
N SER A 68 -3.68 -8.36 4.47
CA SER A 68 -4.97 -8.81 4.98
C SER A 68 -5.74 -9.61 3.93
N ASP A 69 -6.69 -10.43 4.38
CA ASP A 69 -7.65 -11.12 3.50
C ASP A 69 -8.37 -10.14 2.54
N LEU A 70 -8.61 -8.90 3.00
CA LEU A 70 -9.19 -7.84 2.18
C LEU A 70 -8.31 -7.48 0.99
N MET A 71 -6.99 -7.45 1.17
CA MET A 71 -6.03 -7.20 0.09
C MET A 71 -6.02 -8.35 -0.93
N GLU A 72 -6.12 -9.59 -0.48
CA GLU A 72 -6.22 -10.75 -1.38
C GLU A 72 -7.52 -10.72 -2.18
N VAL A 73 -8.65 -10.45 -1.53
CA VAL A 73 -9.95 -10.29 -2.18
C VAL A 73 -9.91 -9.17 -3.21
N TRP A 74 -9.33 -8.03 -2.86
CA TRP A 74 -9.17 -6.89 -3.77
C TRP A 74 -8.29 -7.25 -4.98
N CYS A 75 -7.15 -7.93 -4.76
CA CYS A 75 -6.29 -8.39 -5.85
C CYS A 75 -7.00 -9.34 -6.81
N LYS A 76 -7.88 -10.23 -6.30
CA LYS A 76 -8.72 -11.12 -7.11
C LYS A 76 -9.76 -10.33 -7.90
N GLN A 77 -10.45 -9.36 -7.29
CA GLN A 77 -11.43 -8.50 -7.97
C GLN A 77 -10.79 -7.69 -9.10
N HIS A 78 -9.56 -7.22 -8.87
CA HIS A 78 -8.84 -6.41 -9.83
C HIS A 78 -8.00 -7.23 -10.80
N ASN A 79 -7.90 -8.56 -10.74
CA ASN A 79 -6.98 -9.39 -11.55
C ASN A 79 -5.52 -8.90 -11.49
N SER A 80 -5.00 -8.62 -10.29
CA SER A 80 -3.69 -7.96 -10.07
C SER A 80 -2.62 -8.86 -9.43
N ILE A 81 -2.82 -10.18 -9.41
CA ILE A 81 -1.90 -11.19 -8.83
C ILE A 81 -0.81 -11.60 -9.84
#